data_AF-A0A3N4J6W7-F1
#
_entry.id   AF-A0A3N4J6W7-F1
#
_cell.length_a   1.000
_cell.length_b   1.000
_cell.length_c   1.000
_cell.angle_alpha   90.00
_cell.angle_beta   90.00
_cell.angle_gamma   90.00
#
_symmetry.space_group_name_H-M   'P 1'
#
loop_
_entity.id
_entity.type
_entity.pdbx_description
1 polymer ?
#
loop_
_entity_poly.entity_id
_entity_poly.type
_entity_poly.pdbx_seq_one_letter_code
_entity_poly.pdbx_strand_id
1 'polypeptide(L)'
;MSIPNRHLRQFFEQFNFERYTYNPSTDPRAEFNRLCEARQWGASKIRQRQTEFSIAIQAEQGLGQSSAGPEVIKFFRKYEYQLFAYDLHAPAQSEFQRLVGLRKWGQANLSKVKKQFNKALTLDSAAHSASEPTALGHSDTPEVDLLADWLRKQECPRYRYLGDLPELEFKKLVSVRRSEWIQEDRLRNSRRLGMSMVGRGPWKGSPEFKLLRKEFYGVVEEVFNSLLDELCQITGLKRWQVLVGLYGEGKIKVGIHEAKTILKKVFINIFDFLDVFKEILKNPPTTDGKKLLRILKPFAIELQFPSNLMLGVYSALTNRVFPIEVVDKKGTLVLLLHHIKTYLEKFEYIMEKFEEEAGDELAEAEEEGRVGVRRLLLSREWACLGSLSSLEPFSFL
;
A
#
# COMPACT_ATOMS: atom_id res chain seq x y z
N MET A 1 42.27 26.30 -7.38
CA MET A 1 41.93 24.94 -7.85
C MET A 1 41.14 24.26 -6.74
N SER A 2 39.82 24.14 -6.90
CA SER A 2 38.96 23.41 -5.95
C SER A 2 39.28 21.92 -6.06
N ILE A 3 39.48 21.26 -4.93
CA ILE A 3 39.68 19.80 -4.87
C ILE A 3 38.33 19.17 -5.23
N PRO A 4 38.17 18.55 -6.41
CA PRO A 4 36.97 17.80 -6.72
C PRO A 4 37.01 16.50 -5.90
N ASN A 5 35.86 16.12 -5.35
CA ASN A 5 35.55 14.95 -4.50
C ASN A 5 35.54 15.15 -2.98
N ARG A 6 35.29 16.33 -2.41
CA ARG A 6 35.22 16.45 -0.93
C ARG A 6 34.05 15.63 -0.33
N HIS A 7 32.86 15.72 -0.90
CA HIS A 7 31.66 15.12 -0.33
C HIS A 7 31.60 13.61 -0.59
N LEU A 8 31.96 13.18 -1.80
CA LEU A 8 32.06 11.77 -2.15
C LEU A 8 33.14 11.07 -1.32
N ARG A 9 34.30 11.71 -1.15
CA ARG A 9 35.37 11.17 -0.29
C ARG A 9 34.88 10.99 1.15
N GLN A 10 34.24 12.00 1.72
CA GLN A 10 33.68 11.89 3.08
C GLN A 10 32.64 10.76 3.19
N PHE A 11 31.77 10.63 2.19
CA PHE A 11 30.77 9.55 2.14
C PHE A 11 31.40 8.17 2.07
N PHE A 12 32.46 7.96 1.29
CA PHE A 12 33.07 6.65 1.12
C PHE A 12 34.08 6.30 2.24
N GLU A 13 34.87 7.26 2.71
CA GLU A 13 35.91 7.02 3.72
C GLU A 13 35.36 6.56 5.06
N GLN A 14 34.13 6.98 5.44
CA GLN A 14 33.46 6.49 6.65
C GLN A 14 33.19 4.98 6.62
N PHE A 15 33.28 4.34 5.46
CA PHE A 15 33.05 2.92 5.29
C PHE A 15 34.32 2.10 5.06
N ASN A 16 35.52 2.69 5.12
CA ASN A 16 36.77 1.95 4.94
C ASN A 16 36.92 0.83 5.98
N PHE A 17 37.34 -0.36 5.54
CA PHE A 17 37.67 -1.52 6.37
C PHE A 17 38.61 -2.47 5.62
N GLU A 18 39.06 -3.56 6.25
CA GLU A 18 40.09 -4.46 5.68
C GLU A 18 39.79 -4.94 4.24
N ARG A 19 38.51 -5.16 3.88
CA ARG A 19 38.12 -5.63 2.55
C ARG A 19 37.62 -4.53 1.60
N TYR A 20 37.64 -3.26 2.02
CA TYR A 20 37.22 -2.13 1.19
C TYR A 20 37.97 -0.86 1.59
N THR A 21 38.71 -0.30 0.63
CA THR A 21 39.32 1.02 0.73
C THR A 21 38.84 1.86 -0.44
N TYR A 22 38.30 3.05 -0.16
CA TYR A 22 37.82 3.98 -1.18
C TYR A 22 38.88 4.28 -2.25
N ASN A 23 38.50 4.11 -3.52
CA ASN A 23 39.32 4.43 -4.69
C ASN A 23 38.74 5.66 -5.43
N PRO A 24 39.32 6.86 -5.25
CA PRO A 24 38.81 8.09 -5.87
C PRO A 24 38.97 8.14 -7.40
N SER A 25 39.73 7.22 -8.00
CA SER A 25 39.86 7.13 -9.46
C SER A 25 38.77 6.29 -10.12
N THR A 26 37.91 5.63 -9.35
CA THR A 26 36.78 4.85 -9.87
C THR A 26 35.55 5.74 -10.03
N ASP A 27 34.72 5.45 -11.05
CA ASP A 27 33.42 6.11 -11.18
C ASP A 27 32.62 6.00 -9.86
N PRO A 28 32.04 7.09 -9.33
CA PRO A 28 31.38 7.06 -8.03
C PRO A 28 30.29 6.01 -7.92
N ARG A 29 29.55 5.72 -9.00
CA ARG A 29 28.46 4.75 -8.98
C ARG A 29 29.01 3.32 -8.97
N ALA A 30 30.05 3.06 -9.76
CA ALA A 30 30.76 1.79 -9.71
C ALA A 30 31.37 1.55 -8.31
N GLU A 31 31.93 2.60 -7.70
CA GLU A 31 32.49 2.53 -6.35
C GLU A 31 31.43 2.27 -5.27
N PHE A 32 30.23 2.87 -5.40
CA PHE A 32 29.09 2.57 -4.54
C PHE A 32 28.63 1.12 -4.64
N ASN A 33 28.58 0.55 -5.85
CA ASN A 33 28.25 -0.86 -6.03
C ASN A 33 29.29 -1.77 -5.37
N ARG A 34 30.58 -1.48 -5.56
CA ARG A 34 31.69 -2.22 -4.91
C ARG A 34 31.60 -2.17 -3.39
N LEU A 35 31.23 -1.02 -2.81
CA LEU A 35 30.97 -0.89 -1.38
C LEU A 35 29.81 -1.79 -0.94
N CYS A 36 28.70 -1.78 -1.67
CA CYS A 36 27.52 -2.60 -1.36
C CYS A 36 27.85 -4.10 -1.36
N GLU A 37 28.62 -4.55 -2.36
CA GLU A 37 29.10 -5.93 -2.49
C GLU A 37 30.05 -6.30 -1.33
N ALA A 38 31.06 -5.47 -1.05
CA ALA A 38 32.04 -5.74 -0.01
C ALA A 38 31.40 -5.80 1.39
N ARG A 39 30.38 -4.97 1.63
CA ARG A 39 29.61 -4.96 2.89
C ARG A 39 28.49 -5.99 2.94
N GLN A 40 28.19 -6.66 1.81
CA GLN A 40 27.09 -7.60 1.68
C GLN A 40 25.75 -7.02 2.19
N TRP A 41 25.49 -5.75 1.87
CA TRP A 41 24.27 -5.09 2.33
C TRP A 41 23.04 -5.65 1.63
N GLY A 42 21.99 -5.93 2.41
CA GLY A 42 20.67 -6.23 1.87
C GLY A 42 20.02 -5.02 1.19
N ALA A 43 19.02 -5.27 0.34
CA ALA A 43 18.37 -4.25 -0.50
C ALA A 43 17.78 -3.06 0.27
N SER A 44 17.40 -3.23 1.55
CA SER A 44 16.97 -2.12 2.42
C SER A 44 18.13 -1.16 2.69
N LYS A 45 19.26 -1.69 3.18
CA LYS A 45 20.44 -0.91 3.53
C LYS A 45 21.11 -0.28 2.31
N ILE A 46 21.09 -0.96 1.15
CA ILE A 46 21.52 -0.37 -0.12
C ILE A 46 20.70 0.88 -0.44
N ARG A 47 19.36 0.83 -0.37
CA ARG A 47 18.50 2.01 -0.65
C ARG A 47 18.74 3.17 0.30
N GLN A 48 18.90 2.89 1.59
CA GLN A 48 19.24 3.91 2.58
C GLN A 48 20.55 4.62 2.19
N ARG A 49 21.59 3.84 1.88
CA ARG A 49 22.92 4.37 1.53
C ARG A 49 22.96 5.01 0.15
N GLN A 50 22.11 4.56 -0.76
CA GLN A 50 21.92 5.17 -2.08
C GLN A 50 21.43 6.61 -1.93
N THR A 51 20.61 6.90 -0.93
CA THR A 51 20.12 8.26 -0.65
C THR A 51 21.26 9.17 -0.22
N GLU A 52 22.05 8.74 0.77
CA GLU A 52 23.24 9.46 1.24
C GLU A 52 24.27 9.66 0.12
N PHE A 53 24.46 8.64 -0.70
CA PHE A 53 25.34 8.68 -1.87
C PHE A 53 24.85 9.67 -2.93
N SER A 54 23.56 9.67 -3.26
CA SER A 54 22.97 10.65 -4.19
C SER A 54 23.13 12.09 -3.69
N ILE A 55 22.96 12.31 -2.38
CA ILE A 55 23.22 13.62 -1.75
C ILE A 55 24.69 14.02 -1.93
N ALA A 56 25.63 13.08 -1.70
CA ALA A 56 27.06 13.34 -1.86
C ALA A 56 27.45 13.65 -3.32
N ILE A 57 26.88 12.95 -4.32
CA ILE A 57 27.06 13.27 -5.75
C ILE A 57 26.59 14.69 -6.05
N GLN A 58 25.40 15.06 -5.58
CA GLN A 58 24.81 16.36 -5.89
C GLN A 58 25.61 17.52 -5.28
N ALA A 59 26.05 17.35 -4.04
CA ALA A 59 26.93 18.31 -3.39
C ALA A 59 28.25 18.50 -4.17
N GLU A 60 28.77 17.43 -4.77
CA GLU A 60 30.00 17.46 -5.56
C GLU A 60 29.82 18.13 -6.93
N GLN A 61 28.68 17.92 -7.57
CA GLN A 61 28.39 18.49 -8.90
C GLN A 61 28.10 20.00 -8.86
N GLY A 62 28.12 20.63 -7.69
CA GLY A 62 27.80 22.05 -7.55
C GLY A 62 26.38 22.37 -8.03
N LEU A 63 25.51 21.36 -8.15
CA LEU A 63 24.08 21.50 -8.44
C LEU A 63 23.35 22.03 -7.20
N GLY A 64 23.81 23.17 -6.68
CA GLY A 64 23.19 23.97 -5.62
C GLY A 64 21.88 24.63 -6.06
N GLN A 65 21.19 24.06 -7.05
CA GLN A 65 19.85 24.46 -7.48
C GLN A 65 18.83 23.32 -7.31
N SER A 66 19.19 22.20 -6.66
CA SER A 66 18.14 21.40 -6.02
C SER A 66 17.54 22.26 -4.91
N SER A 67 16.27 22.65 -5.06
CA SER A 67 15.53 23.38 -4.01
C SER A 67 15.37 22.59 -2.71
N ALA A 68 15.69 21.30 -2.73
CA ALA A 68 15.56 20.39 -1.61
C ALA A 68 16.93 20.00 -1.04
N GLY A 69 17.11 20.22 0.25
CA GLY A 69 18.25 19.71 1.00
C GLY A 69 18.07 18.25 1.41
N PRO A 70 19.05 17.69 2.16
CA PRO A 70 19.09 16.28 2.52
C PRO A 70 17.88 15.83 3.36
N GLU A 71 17.33 16.68 4.23
CA GLU A 71 16.19 16.29 5.06
C GLU A 71 14.90 16.23 4.25
N VAL A 72 14.71 17.11 3.26
CA VAL A 72 13.58 17.06 2.33
C VAL A 72 13.67 15.83 1.43
N ILE A 73 14.86 15.51 0.90
CA ILE A 73 15.07 14.28 0.12
C ILE A 73 14.70 13.05 0.97
N LYS A 74 15.19 12.98 2.21
CA LYS A 74 14.89 11.90 3.14
C LYS A 74 13.40 11.81 3.47
N PHE A 75 12.74 12.95 3.65
CA PHE A 75 11.29 13.01 3.82
C PHE A 75 10.57 12.36 2.64
N PHE A 76 10.88 12.74 1.40
CA PHE A 76 10.18 12.21 0.25
C PHE A 76 10.45 10.72 0.01
N ARG A 77 11.70 10.28 0.18
CA ARG A 77 12.08 8.86 0.07
C ARG A 77 11.30 7.97 1.04
N LYS A 78 11.02 8.45 2.26
CA LYS A 78 10.17 7.74 3.23
C LYS A 78 8.75 7.49 2.68
N TYR A 79 8.26 8.37 1.84
CA TYR A 79 6.91 8.30 1.28
C TYR A 79 6.88 7.83 -0.17
N GLU A 80 8.01 7.39 -0.75
CA GLU A 80 8.02 6.79 -2.07
C GLU A 80 7.22 5.50 -2.14
N TYR A 81 6.54 5.31 -3.26
CA TYR A 81 5.78 4.12 -3.59
C TYR A 81 5.52 4.07 -5.09
N GLN A 82 4.79 3.05 -5.55
CA GLN A 82 4.56 2.76 -6.96
C GLN A 82 4.13 3.96 -7.81
N LEU A 83 3.34 4.89 -7.26
CA LEU A 83 2.83 6.06 -7.98
C LEU A 83 3.61 7.35 -7.67
N PHE A 84 4.57 7.32 -6.75
CA PHE A 84 5.36 8.46 -6.35
C PHE A 84 6.83 8.07 -6.19
N ALA A 85 7.64 8.46 -7.17
CA ALA A 85 9.09 8.57 -7.04
C ALA A 85 9.42 10.06 -6.97
N TYR A 86 10.24 10.47 -6.01
CA TYR A 86 10.56 11.88 -5.80
C TYR A 86 11.41 12.43 -6.94
N ASP A 87 10.91 13.46 -7.62
CA ASP A 87 11.69 14.18 -8.63
C ASP A 87 12.57 15.24 -7.95
N LEU A 88 13.88 14.96 -7.92
CA LEU A 88 14.90 15.83 -7.34
C LEU A 88 15.06 17.15 -8.10
N HIS A 89 14.57 17.23 -9.34
CA HIS A 89 14.63 18.44 -10.16
C HIS A 89 13.36 19.31 -10.02
N ALA A 90 12.30 18.77 -9.40
CA ALA A 90 11.08 19.51 -9.15
C ALA A 90 11.15 20.27 -7.81
N PRO A 91 10.44 21.41 -7.68
CA PRO A 91 10.35 22.11 -6.40
C PRO A 91 9.78 21.22 -5.30
N ALA A 92 10.41 21.20 -4.13
CA ALA A 92 9.98 20.40 -2.99
C ALA A 92 8.49 20.61 -2.64
N GLN A 93 8.02 21.84 -2.70
CA GLN A 93 6.61 22.15 -2.44
C GLN A 93 5.68 21.49 -3.47
N SER A 94 6.05 21.51 -4.76
CA SER A 94 5.28 20.89 -5.84
C SER A 94 5.23 19.37 -5.68
N GLU A 95 6.36 18.76 -5.34
CA GLU A 95 6.44 17.32 -5.07
C GLU A 95 5.66 16.95 -3.81
N PHE A 96 5.61 17.82 -2.80
CA PHE A 96 4.76 17.61 -1.62
C PHE A 96 3.28 17.66 -1.98
N GLN A 97 2.85 18.62 -2.80
CA GLN A 97 1.47 18.67 -3.27
C GLN A 97 1.13 17.45 -4.13
N ARG A 98 2.05 17.03 -5.01
CA ARG A 98 1.90 15.80 -5.81
C ARG A 98 1.76 14.59 -4.91
N LEU A 99 2.62 14.45 -3.90
CA LEU A 99 2.57 13.38 -2.91
C LEU A 99 1.24 13.40 -2.14
N VAL A 100 0.79 14.57 -1.68
CA VAL A 100 -0.49 14.74 -0.97
C VAL A 100 -1.66 14.35 -1.85
N GLY A 101 -1.68 14.79 -3.12
CA GLY A 101 -2.71 14.44 -4.10
C GLY A 101 -2.77 12.94 -4.36
N LEU A 102 -1.60 12.30 -4.53
CA LEU A 102 -1.50 10.87 -4.78
C LEU A 102 -1.82 10.02 -3.53
N ARG A 103 -1.44 10.48 -2.33
CA ARG A 103 -1.66 9.76 -1.06
C ARG A 103 -3.05 9.98 -0.46
N LYS A 104 -3.72 11.08 -0.84
CA LYS A 104 -5.03 11.50 -0.31
C LYS A 104 -5.14 11.39 1.22
N TRP A 105 -4.12 11.84 1.95
CA TRP A 105 -4.17 11.76 3.41
C TRP A 105 -5.37 12.53 3.96
N GLY A 106 -6.16 11.88 4.83
CA GLY A 106 -7.16 12.54 5.65
C GLY A 106 -6.57 13.66 6.51
N GLN A 107 -7.40 14.60 6.96
CA GLN A 107 -6.94 15.86 7.59
C GLN A 107 -5.96 15.65 8.76
N ALA A 108 -6.19 14.63 9.59
CA ALA A 108 -5.31 14.31 10.72
C ALA A 108 -3.92 13.86 10.26
N ASN A 109 -3.86 12.95 9.29
CA ASN A 109 -2.62 12.44 8.72
C ASN A 109 -1.92 13.50 7.87
N LEU A 110 -2.65 14.27 7.07
CA LEU A 110 -2.11 15.39 6.31
C LEU A 110 -1.47 16.43 7.22
N SER A 111 -2.11 16.78 8.34
CA SER A 111 -1.53 17.70 9.34
C SER A 111 -0.22 17.15 9.91
N LYS A 112 -0.18 15.87 10.27
CA LYS A 112 1.04 15.21 10.78
C LYS A 112 2.16 15.19 9.73
N VAL A 113 1.84 14.82 8.50
CA VAL A 113 2.84 14.71 7.42
C VAL A 113 3.30 16.10 6.95
N LYS A 114 2.41 17.09 6.89
CA LYS A 114 2.75 18.50 6.65
C LYS A 114 3.67 19.05 7.73
N LYS A 115 3.46 18.70 9.01
CA LYS A 115 4.41 19.04 10.10
C LYS A 115 5.78 18.41 9.87
N GLN A 116 5.86 17.15 9.44
CA GLN A 116 7.13 16.49 9.13
C GLN A 116 7.83 17.13 7.92
N PHE A 117 7.08 17.45 6.87
CA PHE A 117 7.61 18.12 5.69
C PHE A 117 8.12 19.52 6.02
N ASN A 118 7.34 20.32 6.74
CA ASN A 118 7.79 21.65 7.18
C ASN A 118 9.01 21.56 8.10
N LYS A 119 9.10 20.53 8.96
CA LYS A 119 10.29 20.29 9.78
C LYS A 119 11.50 20.00 8.89
N ALA A 120 11.35 19.16 7.86
CA ALA A 120 12.41 18.87 6.90
C ALA A 120 12.86 20.14 6.14
N LEU A 121 11.89 20.93 5.64
CA LEU A 121 12.17 22.24 5.04
C LEU A 121 12.90 23.18 5.99
N THR A 122 12.46 23.25 7.26
CA THR A 122 13.08 24.10 8.27
C THR A 122 14.52 23.68 8.52
N LEU A 123 14.79 22.38 8.65
CA LEU A 123 16.13 21.84 8.87
C LEU A 123 17.06 22.14 7.67
N ASP A 124 16.55 22.02 6.45
CA ASP A 124 17.32 22.34 5.24
C ASP A 124 17.52 23.85 5.06
N SER A 125 16.51 24.67 5.39
CA SER A 125 16.57 26.14 5.32
C SER A 125 17.36 26.77 6.47
N ALA A 126 17.47 26.10 7.62
CA ALA A 126 18.31 26.56 8.73
C ALA A 126 19.80 26.54 8.35
N ALA A 127 20.16 25.83 7.28
CA ALA A 127 21.47 25.91 6.67
C ALA A 127 21.62 27.10 5.68
N HIS A 128 20.52 27.61 5.11
CA HIS A 128 20.52 28.62 4.03
C HIS A 128 19.25 29.50 4.13
N SER A 129 19.37 30.69 4.73
CA SER A 129 18.26 31.57 5.12
C SER A 129 17.16 31.84 4.08
N ALA A 130 15.91 31.64 4.55
CA ALA A 130 14.62 32.34 4.35
C ALA A 130 14.13 32.77 2.95
N SER A 131 12.99 32.19 2.52
CA SER A 131 11.86 32.89 1.86
C SER A 131 10.57 32.04 1.84
N GLU A 132 9.41 32.67 2.06
CA GLU A 132 8.05 32.09 2.13
C GLU A 132 7.38 31.87 0.75
N PRO A 133 6.44 30.90 0.59
CA PRO A 133 5.62 30.78 -0.61
C PRO A 133 4.11 31.05 -0.40
N THR A 134 3.54 31.82 -1.34
CA THR A 134 2.12 32.15 -1.52
C THR A 134 1.33 31.01 -2.19
N ALA A 135 0.11 30.75 -1.72
CA ALA A 135 -0.80 29.72 -2.20
C ALA A 135 -1.76 30.23 -3.28
N LEU A 136 -2.04 29.39 -4.30
CA LEU A 136 -3.08 29.59 -5.31
C LEU A 136 -4.08 28.43 -5.26
N GLY A 137 -5.37 28.76 -5.27
CA GLY A 137 -6.48 27.82 -5.17
C GLY A 137 -6.93 27.27 -6.52
N HIS A 138 -7.39 26.02 -6.52
CA HIS A 138 -8.16 25.40 -7.58
C HIS A 138 -9.52 24.97 -7.04
N SER A 139 -10.57 25.23 -7.83
CA SER A 139 -11.95 24.83 -7.54
C SER A 139 -12.22 23.48 -8.21
N ASP A 140 -12.21 22.40 -7.43
CA ASP A 140 -12.62 21.07 -7.89
C ASP A 140 -14.10 20.86 -7.56
N THR A 141 -14.89 20.50 -8.56
CA THR A 141 -16.18 19.84 -8.37
C THR A 141 -15.96 18.55 -7.56
N PRO A 142 -16.73 18.31 -6.48
CA PRO A 142 -16.48 17.20 -5.59
C PRO A 142 -16.69 15.85 -6.29
N GLU A 143 -15.60 15.15 -6.57
CA GLU A 143 -15.59 13.74 -6.98
C GLU A 143 -16.37 12.93 -5.93
N VAL A 144 -17.40 12.19 -6.38
CA VAL A 144 -18.24 11.38 -5.50
C VAL A 144 -17.48 10.12 -5.08
N ASP A 145 -16.84 10.16 -3.91
CA ASP A 145 -16.21 8.99 -3.32
C ASP A 145 -17.25 8.18 -2.52
N LEU A 146 -17.84 7.17 -3.16
CA LEU A 146 -18.89 6.32 -2.59
C LEU A 146 -18.50 5.71 -1.22
N LEU A 147 -17.23 5.36 -1.01
CA LEU A 147 -16.77 4.79 0.26
C LEU A 147 -16.70 5.86 1.34
N ALA A 148 -16.15 7.03 1.01
CA ALA A 148 -16.13 8.16 1.93
C ALA A 148 -17.55 8.62 2.28
N ASP A 149 -18.46 8.65 1.31
CA ASP A 149 -19.86 8.99 1.50
C ASP A 149 -20.57 7.99 2.41
N TRP A 150 -20.38 6.70 2.19
CA TRP A 150 -20.93 5.68 3.07
C TRP A 150 -20.36 5.82 4.49
N LEU A 151 -19.04 5.99 4.66
CA LEU A 151 -18.42 6.15 5.98
C LEU A 151 -18.90 7.42 6.69
N ARG A 152 -19.12 8.53 5.97
CA ARG A 152 -19.70 9.77 6.52
C ARG A 152 -21.15 9.58 6.97
N LYS A 153 -21.94 8.79 6.24
CA LYS A 153 -23.32 8.44 6.66
C LYS A 153 -23.35 7.60 7.94
N GLN A 154 -22.25 6.96 8.31
CA GLN A 154 -22.13 6.17 9.54
C GLN A 154 -21.66 6.97 10.75
N GLU A 155 -21.43 8.28 10.62
CA GLU A 155 -20.96 9.13 11.73
C GLU A 155 -21.92 9.09 12.92
N CYS A 156 -21.34 8.97 14.13
CA CYS A 156 -22.05 8.96 15.39
C CYS A 156 -21.21 9.66 16.48
N PRO A 157 -21.73 9.89 17.71
CA PRO A 157 -21.01 10.64 18.73
C PRO A 157 -19.58 10.15 19.04
N ARG A 158 -19.28 8.86 18.78
CA ARG A 158 -17.97 8.24 19.04
C ARG A 158 -17.20 7.86 17.78
N TYR A 159 -17.75 8.11 16.59
CA TYR A 159 -17.10 7.84 15.31
C TYR A 159 -17.32 8.99 14.33
N ARG A 160 -16.22 9.57 13.83
CA ARG A 160 -16.21 10.57 12.77
C ARG A 160 -15.27 10.10 11.67
N TYR A 161 -15.65 10.28 10.42
CA TYR A 161 -14.77 9.96 9.30
C TYR A 161 -13.65 11.01 9.22
N LEU A 162 -12.39 10.57 9.21
CA LEU A 162 -11.22 11.45 9.23
C LEU A 162 -10.48 11.49 7.88
N GLY A 163 -10.95 10.73 6.89
CA GLY A 163 -10.29 10.60 5.59
C GLY A 163 -9.16 9.57 5.59
N ASP A 164 -9.13 8.63 6.55
CA ASP A 164 -8.18 7.52 6.49
C ASP A 164 -8.62 6.47 5.45
N LEU A 165 -7.77 5.44 5.25
CA LEU A 165 -8.10 4.32 4.38
C LEU A 165 -9.43 3.67 4.79
N PRO A 166 -10.31 3.32 3.84
CA PRO A 166 -11.66 2.84 4.13
C PRO A 166 -11.71 1.66 5.12
N GLU A 167 -10.78 0.72 5.02
CA GLU A 167 -10.68 -0.44 5.90
C GLU A 167 -10.29 -0.09 7.35
N LEU A 168 -9.49 0.96 7.54
CA LEU A 168 -9.09 1.44 8.87
C LEU A 168 -10.24 2.20 9.51
N GLU A 169 -10.93 3.05 8.75
CA GLU A 169 -12.13 3.74 9.21
C GLU A 169 -13.26 2.76 9.54
N PHE A 170 -13.46 1.75 8.69
CA PHE A 170 -14.40 0.68 8.98
C PHE A 170 -14.04 -0.09 10.27
N LYS A 171 -12.76 -0.38 10.51
CA LYS A 171 -12.31 -1.01 11.77
C LYS A 171 -12.64 -0.15 12.99
N LYS A 172 -12.42 1.17 12.91
CA LYS A 172 -12.78 2.12 13.98
C LYS A 172 -14.29 2.14 14.21
N LEU A 173 -15.08 2.24 13.13
CA LEU A 173 -16.53 2.19 13.18
C LEU A 173 -17.03 0.90 13.86
N VAL A 174 -16.51 -0.26 13.45
CA VAL A 174 -16.83 -1.55 14.06
C VAL A 174 -16.51 -1.57 15.56
N SER A 175 -15.39 -0.98 15.97
CA SER A 175 -15.00 -0.88 17.39
C SER A 175 -16.01 -0.04 18.20
N VAL A 176 -16.46 1.07 17.63
CA VAL A 176 -17.46 1.95 18.24
C VAL A 176 -18.82 1.25 18.34
N ARG A 177 -19.31 0.68 17.23
CA ARG A 177 -20.57 -0.06 17.19
C ARG A 177 -20.59 -1.26 18.13
N ARG A 178 -19.48 -1.97 18.25
CA ARG A 178 -19.32 -3.04 19.23
C ARG A 178 -19.48 -2.53 20.66
N SER A 179 -18.88 -1.38 20.96
CA SER A 179 -18.93 -0.79 22.30
C SER A 179 -20.35 -0.33 22.66
N GLU A 180 -21.07 0.26 21.70
CA GLU A 180 -22.50 0.60 21.83
C GLU A 180 -23.34 -0.64 22.09
N TRP A 181 -23.15 -1.69 21.28
CA TRP A 181 -23.87 -2.96 21.44
C TRP A 181 -23.62 -3.63 22.79
N ILE A 182 -22.38 -3.64 23.29
CA ILE A 182 -22.07 -4.16 24.64
C ILE A 182 -22.78 -3.34 25.73
N GLN A 183 -22.89 -2.02 25.58
CA GLN A 183 -23.57 -1.16 26.54
C GLN A 183 -25.08 -1.45 26.55
N GLU A 184 -25.70 -1.58 25.38
CA GLU A 184 -27.12 -1.93 25.25
C GLU A 184 -27.41 -3.34 25.79
N ASP A 185 -26.58 -4.33 25.46
CA ASP A 185 -26.73 -5.70 25.95
C ASP A 185 -26.64 -5.76 27.48
N ARG A 186 -25.69 -5.03 28.08
CA ARG A 186 -25.59 -4.89 29.54
C ARG A 186 -26.83 -4.27 30.15
N LEU A 187 -27.41 -3.23 29.52
CA LEU A 187 -28.63 -2.60 30.02
C LEU A 187 -29.82 -3.57 29.95
N ARG A 188 -29.97 -4.33 28.86
CA ARG A 188 -31.02 -5.34 28.72
C ARG A 188 -30.85 -6.52 29.69
N ASN A 189 -29.62 -7.00 29.85
CA ASN A 189 -29.30 -8.20 30.63
C ASN A 189 -28.96 -7.93 32.10
N SER A 190 -28.88 -6.66 32.54
CA SER A 190 -28.70 -6.27 33.95
C SER A 190 -29.74 -6.88 34.90
N ARG A 191 -30.89 -7.34 34.39
CA ARG A 191 -31.92 -8.07 35.15
C ARG A 191 -31.66 -9.57 35.31
N ARG A 192 -30.72 -10.16 34.56
CA ARG A 192 -30.31 -11.56 34.67
C ARG A 192 -28.93 -11.60 35.33
N LEU A 193 -28.94 -11.70 36.66
CA LEU A 193 -27.76 -11.78 37.52
C LEU A 193 -26.89 -12.98 37.09
N GLY A 194 -25.73 -12.70 36.47
CA GLY A 194 -24.80 -13.71 36.00
C GLY A 194 -23.87 -13.14 34.96
N MET A 195 -22.89 -12.34 35.39
CA MET A 195 -21.86 -11.72 34.54
C MET A 195 -21.08 -12.79 33.76
N SER A 196 -21.45 -13.03 32.51
CA SER A 196 -20.53 -13.60 31.53
C SER A 196 -19.91 -12.45 30.75
N MET A 197 -18.57 -12.38 30.73
CA MET A 197 -17.85 -11.49 29.84
C MET A 197 -18.22 -11.85 28.40
N VAL A 198 -19.07 -11.05 27.77
CA VAL A 198 -19.46 -11.23 26.38
C VAL A 198 -18.20 -11.09 25.51
N GLY A 199 -17.65 -12.24 25.10
CA GLY A 199 -16.44 -12.31 24.29
C GLY A 199 -16.60 -11.63 22.92
N ARG A 200 -15.55 -11.66 22.09
CA ARG A 200 -15.64 -11.18 20.70
C ARG A 200 -16.63 -11.98 19.84
N GLY A 201 -16.88 -13.23 20.19
CA GLY A 201 -17.72 -14.17 19.42
C GLY A 201 -19.16 -13.69 19.24
N PRO A 202 -19.90 -13.40 20.33
CA PRO A 202 -21.30 -12.96 20.25
C PRO A 202 -21.54 -11.73 19.35
N TRP A 203 -20.67 -10.71 19.44
CA TRP A 203 -20.77 -9.53 18.56
C TRP A 203 -20.59 -9.87 17.08
N LYS A 204 -19.56 -10.65 16.72
CA LYS A 204 -19.33 -11.05 15.32
C LYS A 204 -20.48 -11.88 14.74
N GLY A 205 -21.24 -12.56 15.61
CA GLY A 205 -22.44 -13.31 15.23
C GLY A 205 -23.72 -12.46 15.11
N SER A 206 -23.70 -11.24 15.64
CA SER A 206 -24.89 -10.40 15.79
C SER A 206 -25.44 -9.93 14.43
N PRO A 207 -26.77 -9.72 14.31
CA PRO A 207 -27.38 -9.17 13.11
C PRO A 207 -26.81 -7.80 12.73
N GLU A 208 -26.54 -6.94 13.72
CA GLU A 208 -26.03 -5.58 13.53
C GLU A 208 -24.63 -5.59 12.90
N PHE A 209 -23.72 -6.43 13.42
CA PHE A 209 -22.39 -6.57 12.84
C PHE A 209 -22.46 -7.15 11.42
N LYS A 210 -23.29 -8.18 11.21
CA LYS A 210 -23.46 -8.81 9.89
C LYS A 210 -24.00 -7.81 8.86
N LEU A 211 -24.98 -6.99 9.24
CA LEU A 211 -25.53 -5.94 8.38
C LEU A 211 -24.47 -4.88 8.06
N LEU A 212 -23.83 -4.31 9.08
CA LEU A 212 -22.79 -3.31 8.93
C LEU A 212 -21.65 -3.79 8.02
N ARG A 213 -21.23 -5.04 8.21
CA ARG A 213 -20.22 -5.70 7.36
C ARG A 213 -20.71 -5.87 5.93
N LYS A 214 -21.92 -6.39 5.73
CA LYS A 214 -22.50 -6.57 4.41
C LYS A 214 -22.62 -5.24 3.65
N GLU A 215 -23.07 -4.18 4.31
CA GLU A 215 -23.20 -2.86 3.71
C GLU A 215 -21.84 -2.29 3.28
N PHE A 216 -20.84 -2.31 4.17
CA PHE A 216 -19.51 -1.79 3.83
C PHE A 216 -18.91 -2.49 2.61
N TYR A 217 -18.88 -3.82 2.61
CA TYR A 217 -18.29 -4.57 1.49
C TYR A 217 -19.17 -4.55 0.25
N GLY A 218 -20.48 -4.34 0.38
CA GLY A 218 -21.36 -4.03 -0.75
C GLY A 218 -20.96 -2.74 -1.46
N VAL A 219 -20.62 -1.68 -0.71
CA VAL A 219 -20.11 -0.42 -1.28
C VAL A 219 -18.72 -0.62 -1.90
N VAL A 220 -17.85 -1.42 -1.28
CA VAL A 220 -16.54 -1.77 -1.88
C VAL A 220 -16.74 -2.50 -3.22
N GLU A 221 -17.69 -3.44 -3.31
CA GLU A 221 -18.04 -4.13 -4.55
C GLU A 221 -18.65 -3.19 -5.59
N GLU A 222 -19.51 -2.25 -5.18
CA GLU A 222 -20.06 -1.21 -6.06
C GLU A 222 -18.94 -0.35 -6.66
N VAL A 223 -18.02 0.14 -5.83
CA VAL A 223 -16.84 0.87 -6.25
C VAL A 223 -15.98 0.07 -7.23
N PHE A 224 -15.78 -1.21 -6.97
CA PHE A 224 -15.05 -2.11 -7.88
C PHE A 224 -15.76 -2.23 -9.24
N ASN A 225 -17.09 -2.39 -9.23
CA ASN A 225 -17.88 -2.48 -10.44
C ASN A 225 -17.87 -1.17 -11.24
N SER A 226 -18.00 0.00 -10.59
CA SER A 226 -17.92 1.31 -11.25
C SER A 226 -16.58 1.50 -11.95
N LEU A 227 -15.48 1.13 -11.28
CA LEU A 227 -14.14 1.18 -11.87
C LEU A 227 -14.02 0.25 -13.08
N LEU A 228 -14.56 -0.96 -13.00
CA LEU A 228 -14.59 -1.85 -14.15
C LEU A 228 -15.49 -1.32 -15.27
N ASP A 229 -16.59 -0.63 -14.95
CA ASP A 229 -17.46 -0.02 -15.96
C ASP A 229 -16.77 1.09 -16.73
N GLU A 230 -15.98 1.94 -16.07
CA GLU A 230 -15.12 2.93 -16.73
C GLU A 230 -14.13 2.26 -17.69
N LEU A 231 -13.47 1.19 -17.24
CA LEU A 231 -12.59 0.40 -18.11
C LEU A 231 -13.36 -0.24 -19.27
N CYS A 232 -14.58 -0.74 -19.04
CA CYS A 232 -15.42 -1.32 -20.08
C CYS A 232 -15.82 -0.26 -21.12
N GLN A 233 -16.14 0.96 -20.69
CA GLN A 233 -16.45 2.08 -21.59
C GLN A 233 -15.27 2.43 -22.49
N ILE A 234 -14.05 2.47 -21.96
CA ILE A 234 -12.85 2.78 -22.74
C ILE A 234 -12.46 1.61 -23.66
N THR A 235 -12.58 0.37 -23.18
CA THR A 235 -12.08 -0.82 -23.89
C THR A 235 -13.09 -1.47 -24.82
N GLY A 236 -14.39 -1.22 -24.65
CA GLY A 236 -15.46 -1.95 -25.31
C GLY A 236 -15.57 -3.42 -24.89
N LEU A 237 -14.91 -3.82 -23.80
CA LEU A 237 -14.90 -5.20 -23.30
C LEU A 237 -15.94 -5.38 -22.19
N LYS A 238 -16.25 -6.64 -21.87
CA LYS A 238 -17.01 -7.00 -20.66
C LYS A 238 -16.10 -7.01 -19.43
N ARG A 239 -16.67 -6.81 -18.24
CA ARG A 239 -15.93 -6.75 -16.96
C ARG A 239 -14.91 -7.89 -16.76
N TRP A 240 -15.31 -9.15 -16.96
CA TRP A 240 -14.38 -10.29 -16.83
C TRP A 240 -13.32 -10.33 -17.95
N GLN A 241 -13.62 -9.82 -19.14
CA GLN A 241 -12.66 -9.75 -20.24
C GLN A 241 -11.60 -8.67 -19.98
N VAL A 242 -11.97 -7.55 -19.33
CA VAL A 242 -11.01 -6.56 -18.83
C VAL A 242 -10.03 -7.22 -17.85
N LEU A 243 -10.55 -7.95 -16.85
CA LEU A 243 -9.71 -8.65 -15.89
C LEU A 243 -8.79 -9.68 -16.56
N VAL A 244 -9.30 -10.49 -17.49
CA VAL A 244 -8.44 -11.42 -18.25
C VAL A 244 -7.44 -10.67 -19.15
N GLY A 245 -7.79 -9.50 -19.67
CA GLY A 245 -6.85 -8.64 -20.40
C GLY A 245 -5.70 -8.14 -19.52
N LEU A 246 -6.00 -7.80 -18.26
CA LEU A 246 -5.00 -7.37 -17.28
C LEU A 246 -4.11 -8.53 -16.80
N TYR A 247 -4.71 -9.68 -16.49
CA TYR A 247 -4.02 -10.78 -15.80
C TYR A 247 -3.65 -11.98 -16.67
N GLY A 248 -4.32 -12.16 -17.81
CA GLY A 248 -4.14 -13.30 -18.70
C GLY A 248 -3.01 -13.11 -19.71
N GLU A 249 -2.60 -14.22 -20.33
CA GLU A 249 -1.52 -14.31 -21.33
C GLU A 249 -1.96 -13.86 -22.74
N GLY A 250 -2.75 -12.79 -22.85
CA GLY A 250 -3.18 -12.20 -24.13
C GLY A 250 -4.49 -12.73 -24.71
N LYS A 251 -5.18 -13.64 -24.01
CA LYS A 251 -6.51 -14.15 -24.40
C LYS A 251 -7.64 -13.22 -23.94
N ILE A 252 -7.92 -12.15 -24.68
CA ILE A 252 -8.92 -11.14 -24.23
C ILE A 252 -10.37 -11.60 -24.46
N LYS A 253 -10.64 -12.35 -25.54
CA LYS A 253 -12.01 -12.77 -25.93
C LYS A 253 -12.35 -14.16 -25.42
N VAL A 254 -12.42 -14.31 -24.10
CA VAL A 254 -12.78 -15.58 -23.45
C VAL A 254 -14.21 -15.55 -22.89
N GLY A 255 -14.82 -16.74 -22.80
CA GLY A 255 -16.07 -16.95 -22.09
C GLY A 255 -15.88 -16.87 -20.57
N ILE A 256 -16.97 -16.65 -19.81
CA ILE A 256 -16.90 -16.49 -18.35
C ILE A 256 -16.32 -17.73 -17.63
N HIS A 257 -16.58 -18.94 -18.14
CA HIS A 257 -16.04 -20.18 -17.57
C HIS A 257 -14.51 -20.26 -17.74
N GLU A 258 -13.99 -19.90 -18.92
CA GLU A 258 -12.55 -19.83 -19.16
C GLU A 258 -11.91 -18.68 -18.35
N ALA A 259 -12.57 -17.53 -18.26
CA ALA A 259 -12.13 -16.43 -17.41
C ALA A 259 -11.99 -16.86 -15.95
N LYS A 260 -12.96 -17.62 -15.42
CA LYS A 260 -12.89 -18.19 -14.06
C LYS A 260 -11.65 -19.08 -13.88
N THR A 261 -11.34 -19.93 -14.86
CA THR A 261 -10.13 -20.79 -14.81
C THR A 261 -8.85 -19.98 -14.82
N ILE A 262 -8.77 -18.91 -15.63
CA ILE A 262 -7.61 -18.02 -15.70
C ILE A 262 -7.45 -17.25 -14.39
N LEU A 263 -8.51 -16.60 -13.92
CA LEU A 263 -8.50 -15.71 -12.76
C LEU A 263 -8.37 -16.47 -11.42
N LYS A 264 -8.68 -17.78 -11.38
CA LYS A 264 -8.40 -18.64 -10.22
C LYS A 264 -6.91 -18.73 -9.86
N LYS A 265 -6.00 -18.34 -10.77
CA LYS A 265 -4.55 -18.28 -10.50
C LYS A 265 -4.05 -16.89 -10.11
N VAL A 266 -4.94 -15.90 -10.05
CA VAL A 266 -4.58 -14.50 -9.81
C VAL A 266 -4.80 -14.17 -8.33
N PHE A 267 -3.73 -14.01 -7.57
CA PHE A 267 -3.81 -13.72 -6.14
C PHE A 267 -3.57 -12.22 -5.91
N ILE A 268 -4.62 -11.43 -5.73
CA ILE A 268 -4.51 -9.98 -5.51
C ILE A 268 -5.29 -9.54 -4.27
N ASN A 269 -4.85 -8.45 -3.66
CA ASN A 269 -5.63 -7.76 -2.65
C ASN A 269 -6.59 -6.77 -3.34
N ILE A 270 -7.88 -6.88 -3.07
CA ILE A 270 -8.91 -6.05 -3.72
C ILE A 270 -8.74 -4.57 -3.41
N PHE A 271 -8.33 -4.23 -2.18
CA PHE A 271 -8.13 -2.83 -1.81
C PHE A 271 -6.90 -2.23 -2.50
N ASP A 272 -5.82 -2.98 -2.68
CA ASP A 272 -4.67 -2.53 -3.47
C ASP A 272 -5.06 -2.30 -4.95
N PHE A 273 -5.88 -3.19 -5.51
CA PHE A 273 -6.42 -3.03 -6.86
C PHE A 273 -7.22 -1.73 -6.98
N LEU A 274 -8.12 -1.46 -6.03
CA LEU A 274 -8.90 -0.23 -6.02
C LEU A 274 -8.02 1.01 -5.89
N ASP A 275 -7.05 1.00 -4.98
CA ASP A 275 -6.15 2.14 -4.76
C ASP A 275 -5.39 2.52 -6.05
N VAL A 276 -4.82 1.52 -6.73
CA VAL A 276 -4.00 1.76 -7.93
C VAL A 276 -4.86 2.16 -9.12
N PHE A 277 -5.93 1.40 -9.41
CA PHE A 277 -6.69 1.62 -10.64
C PHE A 277 -7.61 2.83 -10.56
N LYS A 278 -8.14 3.19 -9.37
CA LYS A 278 -8.87 4.46 -9.21
C LYS A 278 -7.98 5.64 -9.56
N GLU A 279 -6.74 5.65 -9.07
CA GLU A 279 -5.84 6.77 -9.28
C GLU A 279 -5.46 6.92 -10.76
N ILE A 280 -5.20 5.80 -11.45
CA ILE A 280 -4.89 5.82 -12.88
C ILE A 280 -6.10 6.29 -13.71
N LEU A 281 -7.32 5.89 -13.33
CA LEU A 281 -8.52 6.17 -14.13
C LEU A 281 -9.11 7.57 -13.95
N LYS A 282 -8.72 8.30 -12.90
CA LYS A 282 -9.01 9.74 -12.83
C LYS A 282 -8.47 10.51 -14.03
N ASN A 283 -7.29 10.13 -14.52
CA ASN A 283 -6.62 10.74 -15.66
C ASN A 283 -6.10 9.62 -16.57
N PRO A 284 -6.99 8.94 -17.31
CA PRO A 284 -6.63 7.76 -18.06
C PRO A 284 -5.57 8.15 -19.10
N PRO A 285 -4.44 7.42 -19.20
CA PRO A 285 -3.31 7.80 -20.06
C PRO A 285 -3.63 7.74 -21.55
N THR A 286 -4.77 7.14 -21.92
CA THR A 286 -5.25 7.02 -23.29
C THR A 286 -6.72 6.60 -23.30
N THR A 287 -7.42 6.97 -24.37
CA THR A 287 -8.78 6.50 -24.68
C THR A 287 -8.78 5.28 -25.62
N ASP A 288 -7.62 4.84 -26.12
CA ASP A 288 -7.51 3.60 -26.88
C ASP A 288 -7.51 2.41 -25.91
N GLY A 289 -8.58 1.61 -25.93
CA GLY A 289 -8.75 0.46 -25.05
C GLY A 289 -7.60 -0.56 -25.05
N LYS A 290 -7.02 -0.87 -26.21
CA LYS A 290 -5.91 -1.84 -26.31
C LYS A 290 -4.63 -1.26 -25.71
N LYS A 291 -4.36 0.01 -26.02
CA LYS A 291 -3.22 0.75 -25.46
C LYS A 291 -3.37 0.91 -23.96
N LEU A 292 -4.58 1.21 -23.46
CA LEU A 292 -4.87 1.32 -22.04
C LEU A 292 -4.57 0.01 -21.32
N LEU A 293 -5.10 -1.14 -21.79
CA LEU A 293 -4.81 -2.44 -21.18
C LEU A 293 -3.32 -2.78 -21.20
N ARG A 294 -2.60 -2.43 -22.26
CA ARG A 294 -1.14 -2.61 -22.33
C ARG A 294 -0.40 -1.79 -21.28
N ILE A 295 -0.87 -0.56 -21.00
CA ILE A 295 -0.31 0.32 -19.96
C ILE A 295 -0.67 -0.18 -18.56
N LEU A 296 -1.89 -0.68 -18.36
CA LEU A 296 -2.39 -1.13 -17.05
C LEU A 296 -1.84 -2.50 -16.63
N LYS A 297 -1.53 -3.37 -17.59
CA LYS A 297 -1.09 -4.74 -17.32
C LYS A 297 0.15 -4.84 -16.41
N PRO A 298 1.23 -4.05 -16.60
CA PRO A 298 2.35 -4.03 -15.65
C PRO A 298 1.93 -3.74 -14.21
N PHE A 299 1.05 -2.76 -13.98
CA PHE A 299 0.53 -2.45 -12.64
C PHE A 299 -0.29 -3.61 -12.07
N ALA A 300 -1.12 -4.24 -12.90
CA ALA A 300 -1.89 -5.42 -12.50
C ALA A 300 -0.96 -6.56 -12.05
N ILE A 301 0.08 -6.85 -12.82
CA ILE A 301 1.09 -7.88 -12.51
C ILE A 301 1.82 -7.53 -11.22
N GLU A 302 2.21 -6.28 -11.03
CA GLU A 302 2.91 -5.84 -9.82
C GLU A 302 2.08 -6.05 -8.55
N LEU A 303 0.76 -6.01 -8.63
CA LEU A 303 -0.14 -6.26 -7.49
C LEU A 303 -0.30 -7.76 -7.13
N GLN A 304 0.05 -8.67 -8.04
CA GLN A 304 -0.12 -10.10 -7.79
C GLN A 304 0.83 -10.60 -6.71
N PHE A 305 0.32 -11.51 -5.89
CA PHE A 305 1.11 -12.32 -4.98
C PHE A 305 1.43 -13.67 -5.65
N PRO A 306 2.60 -14.26 -5.36
CA PRO A 306 2.96 -15.58 -5.89
C PRO A 306 2.01 -16.71 -5.46
N SER A 307 1.38 -16.57 -4.28
CA SER A 307 0.49 -17.60 -3.74
C SER A 307 -0.67 -17.00 -2.94
N ASN A 308 -1.75 -17.77 -2.81
CA ASN A 308 -2.87 -17.42 -1.94
C ASN A 308 -2.44 -17.27 -0.46
N LEU A 309 -1.41 -18.02 -0.04
CA LEU A 309 -0.92 -17.94 1.33
C LEU A 309 -0.22 -16.60 1.61
N MET A 310 0.64 -16.15 0.69
CA MET A 310 1.27 -14.82 0.77
C MET A 310 0.23 -13.71 0.74
N LEU A 311 -0.78 -13.82 -0.13
CA LEU A 311 -1.91 -12.90 -0.14
C LEU A 311 -2.63 -12.88 1.21
N GLY A 312 -2.82 -14.04 1.83
CA GLY A 312 -3.43 -14.18 3.15
C GLY A 312 -2.67 -13.46 4.25
N VAL A 313 -1.36 -13.73 4.36
CA VAL A 313 -0.47 -13.09 5.35
C VAL A 313 -0.47 -11.58 5.16
N TYR A 314 -0.25 -11.13 3.92
CA TYR A 314 -0.32 -9.69 3.59
C TYR A 314 -1.64 -9.06 4.01
N SER A 315 -2.76 -9.68 3.64
CA SER A 315 -4.09 -9.12 3.89
C SER A 315 -4.42 -9.07 5.38
N ALA A 316 -3.88 -10.01 6.20
CA ALA A 316 -4.05 -9.99 7.64
C ALA A 316 -3.20 -8.90 8.32
N LEU A 317 -1.90 -8.84 8.01
CA LEU A 317 -0.98 -7.83 8.55
C LEU A 317 -1.46 -6.41 8.23
N THR A 318 -1.94 -6.20 7.00
CA THR A 318 -2.46 -4.89 6.57
C THR A 318 -3.92 -4.66 6.95
N ASN A 319 -4.61 -5.65 7.53
CA ASN A 319 -6.03 -5.62 7.85
C ASN A 319 -6.93 -5.30 6.62
N ARG A 320 -6.52 -5.74 5.43
CA ARG A 320 -7.20 -5.53 4.13
C ARG A 320 -7.88 -6.80 3.62
N VAL A 321 -8.70 -7.45 4.45
CA VAL A 321 -9.38 -8.70 4.07
C VAL A 321 -10.75 -8.41 3.46
N PHE A 322 -11.02 -8.94 2.27
CA PHE A 322 -12.34 -8.95 1.65
C PHE A 322 -13.06 -10.28 1.95
N PRO A 323 -14.26 -10.30 2.56
CA PRO A 323 -14.99 -11.53 2.84
C PRO A 323 -15.65 -12.07 1.59
N ILE A 324 -15.38 -13.33 1.26
CA ILE A 324 -16.07 -14.00 0.16
C ILE A 324 -17.54 -14.28 0.48
N GLU A 325 -17.94 -14.27 1.76
CA GLU A 325 -19.32 -14.59 2.16
C GLU A 325 -20.31 -13.45 1.89
N VAL A 326 -19.82 -12.24 1.65
CA VAL A 326 -20.66 -11.04 1.45
C VAL A 326 -20.74 -10.59 -0.01
N VAL A 327 -19.92 -11.17 -0.89
CA VAL A 327 -19.89 -10.83 -2.32
C VAL A 327 -21.10 -11.40 -3.07
N ASP A 328 -21.54 -10.71 -4.14
CA ASP A 328 -22.45 -11.33 -5.08
C ASP A 328 -21.77 -12.53 -5.78
N LYS A 329 -22.32 -13.73 -5.60
CA LYS A 329 -21.83 -14.98 -6.20
C LYS A 329 -21.89 -14.96 -7.74
N LYS A 330 -22.68 -14.07 -8.33
CA LYS A 330 -22.77 -13.85 -9.77
C LYS A 330 -21.96 -12.64 -10.25
N GLY A 331 -21.38 -11.88 -9.32
CA GLY A 331 -20.60 -10.68 -9.60
C GLY A 331 -19.25 -10.98 -10.26
N THR A 332 -18.61 -9.95 -10.81
CA THR A 332 -17.27 -10.09 -11.40
C THR A 332 -16.20 -10.22 -10.31
N LEU A 333 -16.41 -9.56 -9.16
CA LEU A 333 -15.45 -9.55 -8.05
C LEU A 333 -15.14 -10.95 -7.53
N VAL A 334 -16.15 -11.84 -7.47
CA VAL A 334 -15.98 -13.23 -7.02
C VAL A 334 -14.96 -14.01 -7.86
N LEU A 335 -14.67 -13.59 -9.10
CA LEU A 335 -13.67 -14.24 -9.96
C LEU A 335 -12.23 -14.02 -9.47
N LEU A 336 -12.00 -13.00 -8.64
CA LEU A 336 -10.69 -12.65 -8.06
C LEU A 336 -10.57 -13.01 -6.58
N LEU A 337 -11.68 -13.40 -5.93
CA LEU A 337 -11.69 -13.72 -4.52
C LEU A 337 -11.24 -15.16 -4.28
N HIS A 338 -10.40 -15.31 -3.26
CA HIS A 338 -9.87 -16.61 -2.84
C HIS A 338 -10.30 -16.92 -1.41
N HIS A 339 -10.57 -18.20 -1.16
CA HIS A 339 -10.78 -18.67 0.19
C HIS A 339 -9.43 -18.73 0.93
N ILE A 340 -9.01 -17.60 1.48
CA ILE A 340 -7.89 -17.54 2.42
C ILE A 340 -8.26 -18.32 3.70
N LYS A 341 -9.57 -18.35 4.04
CA LYS A 341 -10.15 -19.07 5.18
C LYS A 341 -9.91 -20.58 5.19
N THR A 342 -9.79 -21.22 4.03
CA THR A 342 -9.52 -22.66 3.98
C THR A 342 -8.10 -22.99 4.43
N TYR A 343 -7.19 -22.01 4.41
CA TYR A 343 -5.85 -22.11 5.00
C TYR A 343 -5.82 -21.60 6.45
N LEU A 344 -6.96 -21.10 6.99
CA LEU A 344 -7.04 -20.46 8.31
C LEU A 344 -6.96 -21.39 9.51
N GLU A 345 -7.25 -22.70 9.38
CA GLU A 345 -7.10 -23.65 10.51
C GLU A 345 -5.65 -23.70 11.02
N LYS A 346 -4.69 -23.36 10.16
CA LYS A 346 -3.28 -23.20 10.52
C LYS A 346 -2.79 -21.77 10.36
N PHE A 347 -3.65 -20.79 10.07
CA PHE A 347 -3.15 -19.46 9.76
C PHE A 347 -2.67 -18.69 10.96
N GLU A 348 -3.26 -18.89 12.14
CA GLU A 348 -2.67 -18.34 13.37
C GLU A 348 -1.25 -18.90 13.56
N TYR A 349 -1.06 -20.20 13.32
CA TYR A 349 0.26 -20.85 13.33
C TYR A 349 1.20 -20.33 12.21
N ILE A 350 0.71 -20.10 10.99
CA ILE A 350 1.51 -19.58 9.88
C ILE A 350 1.90 -18.13 10.14
N MET A 351 0.99 -17.32 10.68
CA MET A 351 1.25 -15.95 11.09
C MET A 351 2.31 -15.91 12.18
N GLU A 352 2.16 -16.73 13.23
CA GLU A 352 3.15 -16.85 14.30
C GLU A 352 4.53 -17.26 13.75
N LYS A 353 4.56 -18.26 12.84
CA LYS A 353 5.82 -18.69 12.20
C LYS A 353 6.42 -17.62 11.30
N PHE A 354 5.60 -16.87 10.58
CA PHE A 354 6.06 -15.76 9.77
C PHE A 354 6.60 -14.62 10.64
N GLU A 355 5.92 -14.27 11.72
CA GLU A 355 6.36 -13.26 12.69
C GLU A 355 7.68 -13.67 13.35
N GLU A 356 7.82 -14.94 13.74
CA GLU A 356 9.07 -15.53 14.27
C GLU A 356 10.20 -15.48 13.24
N GLU A 357 9.93 -15.85 11.99
CA GLU A 357 10.93 -15.88 10.91
C GLU A 357 11.32 -14.48 10.41
N ALA A 358 10.38 -13.52 10.41
CA ALA A 358 10.63 -12.14 9.99
C ALA A 358 11.32 -11.31 11.07
N GLY A 359 11.07 -11.60 12.35
CA GLY A 359 11.69 -10.91 13.48
C GLY A 359 11.57 -9.38 13.39
N ASP A 360 12.68 -8.68 13.61
CA ASP A 360 12.73 -7.22 13.61
C ASP A 360 12.40 -6.59 12.24
N GLU A 361 12.59 -7.33 11.14
CA GLU A 361 12.28 -6.83 9.79
C GLU A 361 10.78 -6.58 9.61
N LEU A 362 9.93 -7.32 10.33
CA LEU A 362 8.49 -7.11 10.30
C LEU A 362 8.11 -5.79 10.95
N ALA A 363 8.69 -5.46 12.10
CA ALA A 363 8.42 -4.19 12.79
C ALA A 363 8.81 -3.00 11.89
N GLU A 364 9.99 -3.04 11.26
CA GLU A 364 10.41 -2.02 10.28
C GLU A 364 9.43 -1.93 9.10
N ALA A 365 8.99 -3.07 8.56
CA ALA A 365 8.05 -3.13 7.46
C ALA A 365 6.66 -2.58 7.84
N GLU A 366 6.20 -2.81 9.06
CA GLU A 366 4.94 -2.28 9.59
C GLU A 366 5.00 -0.77 9.82
N GLU A 367 6.14 -0.22 10.24
CA GLU A 367 6.36 1.23 10.34
C GLU A 367 6.24 1.93 8.97
N GLU A 368 6.65 1.24 7.91
CA GLU A 368 6.47 1.67 6.52
C GLU A 368 5.05 1.40 5.97
N GLY A 369 4.22 0.70 6.73
CA GLY A 369 2.87 0.32 6.38
C GLY A 369 2.80 -0.72 5.26
N ARG A 370 1.69 -0.73 4.51
CA ARG A 370 1.41 -1.78 3.52
C ARG A 370 2.51 -2.00 2.47
N VAL A 371 3.22 -0.93 2.09
CA VAL A 371 4.29 -1.01 1.08
C VAL A 371 5.49 -1.74 1.67
N GLY A 372 5.85 -1.45 2.91
CA GLY A 372 6.90 -2.16 3.64
C GLY A 372 6.55 -3.64 3.81
N VAL A 373 5.34 -3.94 4.31
CA VAL A 373 4.87 -5.32 4.49
C VAL A 373 4.86 -6.10 3.18
N ARG A 374 4.32 -5.53 2.10
CA ARG A 374 4.33 -6.17 0.77
C ARG A 374 5.76 -6.48 0.33
N ARG A 375 6.65 -5.50 0.47
CA ARG A 375 8.04 -5.61 0.05
C ARG A 375 8.80 -6.65 0.84
N LEU A 376 8.59 -6.71 2.17
CA LEU A 376 9.17 -7.73 3.03
C LEU A 376 8.70 -9.11 2.56
N LEU A 377 7.39 -9.31 2.40
CA LEU A 377 6.83 -10.59 1.96
C LEU A 377 7.41 -11.06 0.61
N LEU A 378 7.66 -10.14 -0.31
CA LEU A 378 8.21 -10.46 -1.64
C LEU A 378 9.75 -10.45 -1.70
N SER A 379 10.44 -10.14 -0.60
CA SER A 379 11.90 -9.96 -0.61
C SER A 379 12.69 -11.28 -0.71
N ARG A 380 12.11 -12.37 -0.19
CA ARG A 380 12.72 -13.70 -0.17
C ARG A 380 11.65 -14.78 -0.10
N GLU A 381 12.07 -16.02 -0.31
CA GLU A 381 11.26 -17.18 0.02
C GLU A 381 11.23 -17.35 1.54
N TRP A 382 10.04 -17.61 2.08
CA TRP A 382 9.80 -17.80 3.51
C TRP A 382 9.58 -19.28 3.79
N ALA A 383 10.37 -19.85 4.71
CA ALA A 383 10.28 -21.28 5.04
C ALA A 383 8.89 -21.66 5.55
N CYS A 384 8.29 -20.78 6.36
CA CYS A 384 6.92 -20.94 6.85
C CYS A 384 5.85 -20.92 5.75
N LEU A 385 6.13 -20.31 4.59
CA LEU A 385 5.19 -20.21 3.46
C LEU A 385 5.45 -21.25 2.36
N GLY A 386 6.67 -21.79 2.26
CA GLY A 386 7.03 -22.82 1.28
C GLY A 386 6.56 -24.22 1.66
N SER A 387 6.55 -24.55 2.96
CA SER A 387 6.24 -25.89 3.47
C SER A 387 4.81 -26.41 3.23
N LEU A 388 3.88 -25.53 2.85
CA LEU A 388 2.48 -25.88 2.58
C LEU A 388 2.21 -26.18 1.10
N SER A 389 3.15 -25.89 0.20
CA SER A 389 3.01 -26.19 -1.23
C SER A 389 3.05 -27.70 -1.53
N SER A 390 3.52 -28.52 -0.57
CA SER A 390 3.55 -29.99 -0.65
C SER A 390 2.32 -30.68 -0.06
N LEU A 391 1.41 -29.96 0.59
CA LEU A 391 0.13 -30.50 1.03
C LEU A 391 -0.85 -30.39 -0.14
N GLU A 392 -1.11 -31.52 -0.79
CA GLU A 392 -2.05 -31.61 -1.90
C GLU A 392 -3.37 -30.90 -1.56
N PRO A 393 -4.00 -30.24 -2.55
CA PRO A 393 -5.27 -29.59 -2.33
C PRO A 393 -6.30 -30.64 -1.94
N PHE A 394 -6.74 -30.62 -0.67
CA PHE A 394 -7.90 -31.39 -0.22
C PHE A 394 -9.06 -31.12 -1.18
N SER A 395 -9.41 -32.15 -1.93
CA SER A 395 -10.54 -32.20 -2.84
C SER A 395 -11.83 -32.20 -2.04
N PHE A 396 -12.29 -31.00 -1.63
CA PHE A 396 -13.65 -30.83 -1.17
C PHE A 396 -14.57 -30.74 -2.40
N LEU A 397 -15.28 -31.84 -2.65
CA LEU A 397 -16.47 -31.91 -3.50
C LEU A 397 -17.61 -31.09 -2.89
#